data_AF-A0A7W4VZ40-F1
#
_entry.id   AF-A0A7W4VZ40-F1
#
_cell.length_a   1.000
_cell.length_b   1.000
_cell.length_c   1.000
_cell.angle_alpha   90.00
_cell.angle_beta   90.00
_cell.angle_gamma   90.00
#
_symmetry.space_group_name_H-M   'P 1'
#
loop_
_entity.id
_entity.type
_entity.pdbx_description
1 polymer ?
#
loop_
_entity_poly.entity_id
_entity_poly.type
_entity_poly.pdbx_seq_one_letter_code
_entity_poly.pdbx_strand_id
1 'polypeptide(L)'
;MKDVYPGDVDPHAVPGVDPTPQPKVDETWNRLEVDGETFAVRYDGRGESEYEWLSGPHPYGFSLSGPRHNPTVQEHLRNLRDFLADIDPDTGYLRED
;
A
#
# COMPACT_ATOMS: atom_id res chain seq x y z
N MET A 1 -27.71 -21.83 -23.32
CA MET A 1 -28.15 -20.43 -23.55
C MET A 1 -26.90 -19.58 -23.56
N LYS A 2 -26.60 -18.95 -24.69
CA LYS A 2 -25.43 -18.09 -24.91
C LYS A 2 -25.88 -16.66 -24.70
N ASP A 3 -25.18 -15.91 -23.86
CA ASP A 3 -25.15 -14.46 -23.99
C ASP A 3 -23.74 -14.09 -24.46
N VAL A 4 -23.68 -13.75 -25.74
CA VAL A 4 -22.56 -13.12 -26.43
C VAL A 4 -22.77 -11.62 -26.26
N TYR A 5 -21.83 -10.94 -25.61
CA TYR A 5 -21.66 -9.50 -25.83
C TYR A 5 -20.65 -9.32 -26.98
N PRO A 6 -21.02 -8.60 -28.07
CA PRO A 6 -20.12 -8.33 -29.18
C PRO A 6 -19.11 -7.26 -28.77
N GLY A 7 -17.90 -7.39 -29.32
CA GLY A 7 -16.73 -6.65 -28.89
C GLY A 7 -16.73 -5.18 -29.29
N ASP A 8 -16.07 -4.42 -28.44
CA ASP A 8 -15.28 -3.26 -28.83
C ASP A 8 -13.85 -3.59 -28.35
N VAL A 9 -13.10 -4.29 -29.21
CA VAL A 9 -11.67 -4.53 -29.01
C VAL A 9 -10.97 -3.23 -29.41
N ASP A 10 -10.53 -2.48 -28.41
CA ASP A 10 -9.67 -1.33 -28.63
C ASP A 10 -8.36 -1.79 -29.32
N PRO A 11 -8.04 -1.30 -30.53
CA PRO A 11 -6.89 -1.77 -31.31
C PRO A 11 -5.53 -1.28 -30.77
N HIS A 12 -5.46 -0.64 -29.61
CA HIS A 12 -4.21 -0.21 -28.99
C HIS A 12 -3.70 -1.09 -27.83
N ALA A 13 -4.19 -2.33 -27.71
CA ALA A 13 -3.62 -3.30 -26.77
C ALA A 13 -2.11 -3.54 -27.04
N VAL A 14 -1.26 -2.91 -26.24
CA VAL A 14 0.19 -3.19 -26.19
C VAL A 14 0.42 -4.47 -25.35
N PRO A 15 1.04 -5.54 -25.89
CA PRO A 15 1.27 -6.77 -25.14
C PRO A 15 2.43 -6.61 -24.15
N GLY A 16 2.19 -6.96 -22.88
CA GLY A 16 3.25 -7.17 -21.87
C GLY A 16 3.10 -6.35 -20.58
N VAL A 17 1.95 -6.40 -19.93
CA VAL A 17 1.85 -6.01 -18.51
C VAL A 17 1.80 -7.29 -17.68
N ASP A 18 2.91 -7.55 -17.00
CA ASP A 18 3.00 -8.48 -15.88
C ASP A 18 1.86 -8.13 -14.90
N PRO A 19 0.97 -9.07 -14.54
CA PRO A 19 -0.05 -8.82 -13.53
C PRO A 19 0.64 -8.95 -12.17
N THR A 20 1.56 -8.04 -11.86
CA THR A 20 1.85 -7.72 -10.46
C THR A 20 0.49 -7.34 -9.88
N PRO A 21 0.08 -7.87 -8.72
CA PRO A 21 -1.10 -7.34 -8.04
C PRO A 21 -0.76 -5.88 -7.73
N GLN A 22 -1.19 -4.98 -8.60
CA GLN A 22 -1.32 -3.58 -8.27
C GLN A 22 -2.16 -3.62 -7.01
N PRO A 23 -1.66 -3.13 -5.87
CA PRO A 23 -2.51 -3.01 -4.70
C PRO A 23 -3.74 -2.29 -5.18
N LYS A 24 -4.89 -2.92 -4.94
CA LYS A 24 -6.16 -2.29 -5.18
C LYS A 24 -6.22 -1.14 -4.18
N VAL A 25 -5.65 -0.01 -4.59
CA VAL A 25 -5.81 1.27 -3.90
C VAL A 25 -7.24 1.68 -4.21
N ASP A 26 -8.18 0.99 -3.57
CA ASP A 26 -9.57 1.39 -3.54
C ASP A 26 -9.60 2.81 -2.94
N GLU A 27 -10.59 3.63 -3.29
CA GLU A 27 -10.73 5.04 -2.84
C GLU A 27 -10.71 5.26 -1.31
N THR A 28 -10.58 4.19 -0.52
CA THR A 28 -10.45 4.17 0.94
C THR A 28 -9.00 4.33 1.43
N TRP A 29 -8.00 4.07 0.58
CA TRP A 29 -6.59 4.13 0.95
C TRP A 29 -5.97 5.47 0.56
N ASN A 30 -5.34 6.16 1.52
CA ASN A 30 -4.61 7.40 1.30
C ASN A 30 -3.16 7.08 0.93
N ARG A 31 -2.66 7.65 -0.17
CA ARG A 31 -1.24 7.52 -0.53
C ARG A 31 -0.41 8.57 0.18
N LEU A 32 0.67 8.15 0.84
CA LEU A 32 1.63 9.02 1.51
C LEU A 32 3.04 8.73 1.00
N GLU A 33 3.82 9.79 0.79
CA GLU A 33 5.25 9.71 0.47
C GLU A 33 6.07 10.02 1.73
N VAL A 34 7.02 9.16 2.06
CA VAL A 34 7.86 9.23 3.26
C VAL A 34 9.30 8.93 2.87
N ASP A 35 10.19 9.93 3.03
CA ASP A 35 11.62 9.81 2.69
C ASP A 35 11.89 9.26 1.27
N GLY A 36 11.00 9.56 0.31
CA GLY A 36 11.08 9.12 -1.10
C GLY A 36 10.34 7.82 -1.40
N GLU A 37 9.81 7.15 -0.37
CA GLU A 37 9.06 5.90 -0.48
C GLU A 37 7.55 6.15 -0.44
N THR A 38 6.78 5.42 -1.24
CA THR A 38 5.33 5.53 -1.32
C THR A 38 4.65 4.43 -0.52
N PHE A 39 3.69 4.83 0.31
CA PHE A 39 2.86 3.95 1.11
C PHE A 39 1.38 4.18 0.83
N ALA A 40 0.58 3.12 0.82
CA ALA A 40 -0.87 3.20 0.96
C ALA A 40 -1.23 3.04 2.44
N VAL A 41 -2.10 3.90 2.94
CA VAL A 41 -2.53 3.91 4.35
C VAL A 41 -4.04 3.86 4.45
N ARG A 42 -4.54 2.98 5.30
CA ARG A 42 -5.96 2.85 5.63
C ARG A 42 -6.15 2.89 7.13
N TYR A 43 -7.15 3.64 7.58
CA TYR A 43 -7.61 3.59 8.97
C TYR A 43 -9.03 3.03 9.02
N ASP A 44 -9.28 2.09 9.91
CA ASP A 44 -10.55 1.37 9.98
C ASP A 44 -11.64 2.08 10.82
N GLY A 45 -11.31 3.20 11.46
CA GLY A 45 -12.22 3.93 12.35
C GLY A 45 -12.22 3.43 13.79
N ARG A 46 -11.68 2.24 14.08
CA ARG A 46 -11.78 1.54 15.37
C ARG A 46 -10.47 1.52 16.15
N GLY A 47 -9.41 2.08 15.58
CA GLY A 47 -8.09 2.18 16.18
C GLY A 47 -7.06 1.33 15.47
N GLU A 48 -7.32 0.84 14.26
CA GLU A 48 -6.33 0.10 13.48
C GLU A 48 -5.96 0.88 12.22
N SER A 49 -4.66 1.09 12.05
CA SER A 49 -4.08 1.65 10.83
C SER A 49 -3.33 0.55 10.10
N GLU A 50 -3.71 0.30 8.85
CA GLU A 50 -3.05 -0.62 7.94
C GLU A 50 -2.18 0.18 6.96
N TYR A 51 -0.95 -0.26 6.77
CA TYR A 51 0.05 0.36 5.91
C TYR A 51 0.55 -0.66 4.90
N GLU A 52 0.68 -0.26 3.65
CA GLU A 52 1.23 -1.06 2.56
C GLU A 52 2.34 -0.29 1.86
N TRP A 53 3.53 -0.89 1.74
CA TRP A 53 4.70 -0.29 1.11
C TRP A 53 4.68 -0.57 -0.39
N LEU A 54 4.47 0.48 -1.20
CA LEU A 54 4.27 0.36 -2.64
C LEU A 54 5.56 0.45 -3.47
N SER A 55 6.54 1.26 -3.01
CA SER A 55 7.80 1.49 -3.72
C SER A 55 8.97 0.66 -3.20
N GLY A 56 8.78 -0.06 -2.08
CA GLY A 56 9.86 -0.74 -1.37
C GLY A 56 10.48 -1.86 -2.19
N PRO A 57 11.71 -2.28 -1.84
CA PRO A 57 12.40 -3.37 -2.52
C PRO A 57 11.69 -4.72 -2.36
N HIS A 58 10.82 -4.84 -1.35
CA HIS A 58 10.04 -6.03 -1.04
C HIS A 58 8.56 -5.68 -0.82
N PRO A 59 7.61 -6.55 -1.21
CA PRO A 59 6.19 -6.32 -0.94
C PRO A 59 5.92 -6.47 0.56
N TYR A 60 5.70 -5.33 1.24
CA TYR A 60 5.53 -5.29 2.68
C TYR A 60 4.24 -4.57 3.08
N GLY A 61 3.62 -5.02 4.16
CA GLY A 61 2.52 -4.34 4.81
C GLY A 61 2.47 -4.66 6.29
N PHE A 62 2.02 -3.71 7.10
CA PHE A 62 1.91 -3.87 8.54
C PHE A 62 0.72 -3.08 9.07
N SER A 63 0.19 -3.52 10.22
CA SER A 63 -0.87 -2.83 10.92
C SER A 63 -0.39 -2.36 12.29
N LEU A 64 -0.79 -1.15 12.66
CA LEU A 64 -0.57 -0.61 13.99
C LEU A 64 -1.91 -0.39 14.68
N SER A 65 -2.02 -0.92 15.89
CA SER A 65 -3.06 -0.50 16.83
C SER A 65 -2.73 0.89 17.35
N GLY A 66 -3.52 1.86 16.95
CA GLY A 66 -3.45 3.25 17.37
C GLY A 66 -4.59 3.63 18.31
N PRO A 67 -4.69 4.91 18.64
CA PRO A 67 -5.79 5.42 19.45
C PRO A 67 -7.14 5.27 18.72
N ARG A 68 -8.25 5.25 19.48
CA ARG A 68 -9.62 5.11 18.94
C ARG A 68 -10.12 6.33 18.13
N HIS A 69 -9.24 7.27 17.81
CA HIS A 69 -9.54 8.43 16.96
C HIS A 69 -8.80 8.29 15.64
N ASN A 70 -9.32 8.91 14.58
CA ASN A 70 -8.66 8.92 13.28
C ASN A 70 -7.30 9.61 13.39
N PRO A 71 -6.18 8.90 13.16
CA PRO A 71 -4.86 9.49 13.23
C PRO A 71 -4.73 10.60 12.18
N THR A 72 -3.96 11.62 12.52
CA THR A 72 -3.59 12.67 11.59
C THR A 72 -2.56 12.16 10.59
N VAL A 73 -2.45 12.84 9.43
CA VAL A 73 -1.41 12.55 8.45
C VAL A 73 -0.01 12.59 9.07
N GLN A 74 0.25 13.53 9.99
CA GLN A 74 1.54 13.65 10.67
C GLN A 74 1.87 12.44 11.57
N GLU A 75 0.86 11.82 12.18
CA GLU A 75 1.04 10.59 12.95
C GLU A 75 1.37 9.40 12.05
N HIS A 76 0.68 9.26 10.91
CA HIS A 76 1.01 8.24 9.92
C HIS A 76 2.44 8.41 9.38
N LEU A 77 2.85 9.65 9.06
CA LEU A 77 4.21 9.92 8.61
C LEU A 77 5.25 9.53 9.67
N ARG A 78 5.00 9.85 10.95
CA ARG A 78 5.90 9.45 12.04
C ARG A 78 6.05 7.93 12.11
N ASN A 79 4.93 7.21 12.14
CA ASN A 79 4.93 5.75 12.24
C ASN A 79 5.66 5.08 11.07
N LEU A 80 5.47 5.60 9.85
CA LEU A 80 6.16 5.11 8.66
C LEU A 80 7.67 5.38 8.70
N ARG A 81 8.09 6.53 9.24
CA ARG A 81 9.53 6.84 9.42
C ARG A 81 10.18 5.94 10.46
N ASP A 82 9.50 5.68 11.57
CA ASP A 82 9.99 4.77 12.60
C ASP A 82 10.13 3.35 12.03
N PHE A 83 9.17 2.89 11.22
CA PHE A 83 9.25 1.62 10.49
C PHE A 83 10.45 1.59 9.52
N LEU A 84 10.63 2.61 8.68
CA LEU A 84 11.77 2.69 7.76
C LEU A 84 13.12 2.73 8.48
N ALA A 85 13.16 3.33 9.67
CA ALA A 85 14.36 3.36 10.48
C ALA A 85 14.72 1.98 11.02
N ASP A 86 13.73 1.12 11.26
CA ASP A 86 13.90 -0.19 11.92
C ASP A 86 14.00 -1.37 10.96
N ILE A 87 13.40 -1.27 9.78
CA ILE A 87 13.50 -2.29 8.75
C ILE A 87 14.89 -2.30 8.12
N ASP A 88 15.43 -3.50 7.92
CA ASP A 88 16.60 -3.73 7.09
C ASP A 88 16.15 -3.79 5.61
N PRO A 89 16.62 -2.87 4.74
CA PRO A 89 16.11 -2.76 3.37
C PRO A 89 16.59 -3.91 2.46
N ASP A 90 17.72 -4.53 2.77
CA ASP A 90 18.26 -5.65 1.99
C ASP A 90 17.43 -6.93 2.23
N THR A 91 17.04 -7.15 3.48
CA THR A 91 16.38 -8.39 3.91
C THR A 91 14.86 -8.25 4.06
N GLY A 92 14.36 -7.03 4.26
CA GLY A 92 12.94 -6.77 4.51
C GLY A 92 12.45 -7.17 5.90
N TYR A 93 13.36 -7.49 6.83
CA TYR A 93 13.03 -7.84 8.22
C TYR A 93 13.31 -6.67 9.16
N LEU A 94 12.50 -6.54 10.20
CA LEU A 94 12.79 -5.63 11.30
C LEU A 94 14.06 -6.11 12.00
N ARG A 95 14.97 -5.19 12.33
CA ARG A 95 16.18 -5.55 13.06
C ARG A 95 15.79 -6.12 14.43
N GLU A 96 16.30 -7.30 14.75
CA GLU A 96 16.24 -7.84 16.10
C GLU A 96 17.25 -7.04 16.97
N ASP A 97 16.78 -6.44 18.05
CA ASP A 97 17.60 -5.69 19.05
C ASP A 97 18.65 -6.60 19.72
#